data_AF-A0A1M3E810-F1
#
_entry.id   AF-A0A1M3E810-F1
#
_cell.length_a   1.000
_cell.length_b   1.000
_cell.length_c   1.000
_cell.angle_alpha   90.00
_cell.angle_beta   90.00
_cell.angle_gamma   90.00
#
_symmetry.space_group_name_H-M   'P 1'
#
loop_
_entity.id
_entity.type
_entity.pdbx_description
1 polymer ?
#
loop_
_entity_poly.entity_id
_entity_poly.type
_entity_poly.pdbx_seq_one_letter_code
_entity_poly.pdbx_strand_id
1 'polypeptide(L)'
;MFFIALFPIAAALLSWIVFKIFTVILLQGFYKKKTEFSHIAAEMIAEQDLSKGLQGMIAAEKIKTYEPMISEKISAFLDNKLQKKMPVLAMFSGDKLMVQAKEVVMEEIMESLPALIQEVAQQEFNNEKIAEKVRSSISALPGAEWEQKVNRLLNPLLSKIQIAGAILGFILGILFILCLALYYYIFLQGVK
;
A
#
# COMPACT_ATOMS: atom_id res chain seq x y z
N MET A 1 -32.42 17.95 42.02
CA MET A 1 -32.68 17.08 40.86
C MET A 1 -31.85 17.45 39.62
N PHE A 2 -31.74 18.73 39.24
CA PHE A 2 -30.99 19.16 38.03
C PHE A 2 -29.51 18.72 37.98
N PHE A 3 -28.79 18.72 39.11
CA PHE A 3 -27.37 18.33 39.16
C PHE A 3 -27.10 16.85 38.86
N ILE A 4 -28.06 15.96 39.10
CA ILE A 4 -27.88 14.51 38.87
C ILE A 4 -27.95 14.20 37.37
N ALA A 5 -28.79 14.93 36.61
CA ALA A 5 -28.92 14.76 35.17
C ALA A 5 -27.67 15.21 34.37
N LEU A 6 -26.78 16.01 34.97
CA LEU A 6 -25.54 16.45 34.34
C LEU A 6 -24.45 15.35 34.35
N PHE A 7 -24.58 14.35 35.23
CA PHE A 7 -23.57 13.32 35.45
C PHE A 7 -23.22 12.50 34.20
N PRO A 8 -24.16 12.05 33.34
CA PRO A 8 -23.83 11.24 32.17
C PRO A 8 -23.12 12.05 31.10
N ILE A 9 -23.44 13.34 31.00
CA ILE A 9 -22.80 14.28 30.10
C ILE A 9 -21.36 14.53 30.57
N ALA A 10 -21.16 14.74 31.87
CA ALA A 10 -19.82 14.86 32.46
C ALA A 10 -18.99 13.59 32.27
N ALA A 11 -19.58 12.41 32.47
CA ALA A 11 -18.93 11.13 32.24
C ALA A 11 -18.52 10.94 30.77
N ALA A 12 -19.41 11.27 29.82
CA ALA A 12 -19.10 11.24 28.39
C ALA A 12 -17.95 12.18 28.00
N LEU A 13 -17.96 13.41 28.53
CA LEU A 13 -16.90 14.39 28.28
C LEU A 13 -15.55 13.95 28.86
N LEU A 14 -15.54 13.43 30.09
CA LEU A 14 -14.33 12.90 30.72
C LEU A 14 -13.76 11.72 29.93
N SER A 15 -14.60 10.75 29.56
CA SER A 15 -14.17 9.62 28.74
C SER A 15 -13.61 10.08 27.39
N TRP A 16 -14.28 11.01 26.71
CA TRP A 16 -13.79 11.57 25.45
C TRP A 16 -12.40 12.21 25.59
N ILE A 17 -12.18 13.02 26.64
CA ILE A 17 -10.89 13.66 26.91
C ILE A 17 -9.79 12.61 27.16
N VAL A 18 -10.06 11.58 27.97
CA VAL A 18 -9.09 10.51 28.24
C VAL A 18 -8.68 9.79 26.95
N PHE A 19 -9.65 9.41 26.12
CA PHE A 19 -9.37 8.74 24.84
C PHE A 19 -8.66 9.66 23.83
N LYS A 20 -8.91 10.97 23.89
CA LYS A 20 -8.19 11.95 23.08
C LYS A 20 -6.73 12.06 23.49
N ILE A 21 -6.44 12.14 24.79
CA ILE A 21 -5.06 12.14 25.31
C ILE A 21 -4.35 10.84 24.93
N PHE A 22 -5.01 9.70 25.12
CA PHE A 22 -4.49 8.40 24.71
C PHE A 22 -4.11 8.36 23.22
N THR A 23 -4.96 8.90 22.35
CA THR A 23 -4.70 8.98 20.91
C THR A 23 -3.44 9.79 20.59
N VAL A 24 -3.24 10.93 21.25
CA VAL A 24 -2.06 11.78 21.04
C VAL A 24 -0.78 11.05 21.48
N ILE A 25 -0.80 10.42 22.66
CA ILE A 25 0.33 9.64 23.17
C ILE A 25 0.67 8.49 22.22
N LEU A 26 -0.35 7.78 21.75
CA LEU A 26 -0.19 6.65 20.84
C LEU A 26 0.41 7.11 19.50
N LEU A 27 -0.12 8.17 18.89
CA LEU A 27 0.42 8.74 17.65
C LEU A 27 1.88 9.19 17.79
N GLN A 28 2.23 9.87 18.88
CA GLN A 28 3.62 10.25 19.16
C GLN A 28 4.55 9.04 19.25
N GLY A 29 4.06 7.91 19.78
CA GLY A 29 4.78 6.63 19.77
C GLY A 29 5.10 6.14 18.36
N PHE A 30 4.11 6.16 17.46
CA PHE A 30 4.31 5.78 16.05
C PHE A 30 5.24 6.74 15.30
N TYR A 31 5.19 8.04 15.59
CA TYR A 31 6.08 9.03 14.98
C TYR A 31 7.55 8.74 15.31
N LYS A 32 7.85 8.38 16.56
CA LYS A 32 9.22 8.05 17.01
C LYS A 32 9.73 6.71 16.47
N LYS A 33 8.85 5.78 16.13
CA LYS A 33 9.19 4.44 15.61
C LYS A 33 9.48 4.40 14.10
N LYS A 34 9.72 5.55 13.45
CA LYS A 34 10.01 5.63 11.99
C LYS A 34 11.07 4.62 11.53
N THR A 35 12.19 4.54 12.26
CA THR A 35 13.30 3.64 11.93
C THR A 35 12.87 2.16 12.02
N GLU A 36 12.17 1.79 13.08
CA GLU A 36 11.65 0.42 13.26
C GLU A 36 10.66 0.05 12.14
N PHE A 37 9.79 0.98 11.74
CA PHE A 37 8.92 0.80 10.58
C PHE A 37 9.70 0.59 9.28
N SER A 38 10.80 1.32 9.07
CA SER A 38 11.64 1.14 7.89
C SER A 38 12.27 -0.25 7.83
N HIS A 39 12.64 -0.81 9.00
CA HIS A 39 13.17 -2.16 9.12
C HIS A 39 12.11 -3.21 8.82
N ILE A 40 10.95 -3.12 9.48
CA ILE A 40 9.85 -4.07 9.29
C ILE A 40 9.38 -4.07 7.82
N ALA A 41 9.27 -2.89 7.21
CA ALA A 41 8.89 -2.78 5.80
C ALA A 41 9.94 -3.39 4.87
N ALA A 42 11.23 -3.21 5.17
CA ALA A 42 12.31 -3.80 4.39
C ALA A 42 12.35 -5.33 4.54
N GLU A 43 12.15 -5.84 5.76
CA GLU A 43 12.10 -7.28 6.05
C GLU A 43 10.93 -7.97 5.34
N MET A 44 9.72 -7.37 5.38
CA MET A 44 8.57 -7.88 4.62
C MET A 44 8.82 -7.97 3.11
N ILE A 45 9.65 -7.08 2.57
CA ILE A 45 10.00 -7.06 1.15
C ILE A 45 11.12 -8.06 0.87
N ALA A 46 12.08 -8.22 1.78
CA ALA A 46 13.13 -9.22 1.67
C ALA A 46 12.56 -10.65 1.64
N GLU A 47 11.53 -10.91 2.45
CA GLU A 47 10.81 -12.19 2.50
C GLU A 47 9.92 -12.45 1.28
N GLN A 48 9.49 -11.40 0.58
CA GLN A 48 8.68 -11.55 -0.62
C GLN A 48 9.54 -11.77 -1.86
N ASP A 49 9.22 -12.82 -2.62
CA ASP A 49 9.82 -13.08 -3.92
C ASP A 49 9.26 -12.13 -4.99
N LEU A 50 9.78 -10.89 -5.02
CA LEU A 50 9.37 -9.87 -5.99
C LEU A 50 9.75 -10.26 -7.42
N SER A 51 10.78 -11.11 -7.59
CA SER A 51 11.15 -11.67 -8.88
C SER A 51 10.00 -12.47 -9.48
N LYS A 52 9.28 -13.29 -8.70
CA LYS A 52 8.08 -14.00 -9.20
C LYS A 52 6.96 -13.06 -9.64
N GLY A 53 6.76 -11.95 -8.93
CA GLY A 53 5.77 -10.93 -9.31
C GLY A 53 6.08 -10.33 -10.68
N LEU A 54 7.34 -9.94 -10.91
CA LEU A 54 7.81 -9.42 -12.20
C LEU A 54 7.75 -10.48 -13.30
N GLN A 55 8.14 -11.72 -13.00
CA GLN A 55 8.06 -12.84 -13.94
C GLN A 55 6.61 -13.09 -14.39
N GLY A 56 5.63 -12.97 -13.48
CA GLY A 56 4.20 -13.07 -13.82
C GLY A 56 3.68 -11.92 -14.67
N MET A 57 4.22 -10.70 -14.50
CA MET A 57 3.86 -9.54 -15.33
C MET A 57 4.44 -9.64 -16.75
N ILE A 58 5.54 -10.37 -16.92
CA ILE A 58 6.31 -10.46 -18.17
C ILE A 58 6.33 -11.89 -18.72
N ALA A 59 5.39 -12.72 -18.27
CA ALA A 59 5.19 -14.06 -18.81
C ALA A 59 4.94 -13.98 -20.33
N ALA A 60 5.39 -15.00 -21.07
CA ALA A 60 5.24 -15.08 -22.52
C ALA A 60 3.80 -14.80 -22.99
N GLU A 61 2.81 -15.19 -22.18
CA GLU A 61 1.39 -14.97 -22.43
C GLU A 61 0.99 -13.47 -22.41
N LYS A 62 1.61 -12.66 -21.54
CA LYS A 62 1.44 -11.19 -21.51
C LYS A 62 2.20 -10.53 -22.66
N ILE A 63 3.37 -11.06 -23.03
CA ILE A 63 4.18 -10.55 -24.14
C ILE A 63 3.43 -10.70 -25.48
N LYS A 64 2.68 -11.79 -25.66
CA LYS A 64 1.77 -11.97 -26.82
C LYS A 64 0.76 -10.85 -26.99
N THR A 65 0.34 -10.20 -25.90
CA THR A 65 -0.57 -9.05 -26.01
C THR A 65 0.09 -7.84 -26.68
N TYR A 66 1.43 -7.79 -26.71
CA TYR A 66 2.22 -6.73 -27.36
C TYR A 66 2.71 -7.11 -28.76
N GLU A 67 2.41 -8.32 -29.24
CA GLU A 67 2.81 -8.80 -30.57
C GLU A 67 2.49 -7.80 -31.70
N PRO A 68 1.31 -7.13 -31.75
CA PRO A 68 1.04 -6.14 -32.80
C PRO A 68 2.01 -4.96 -32.77
N MET A 69 2.35 -4.47 -31.58
CA MET A 69 3.27 -3.35 -31.39
C MET A 69 4.72 -3.73 -31.72
N ILE A 70 5.12 -4.96 -31.36
CA ILE A 70 6.42 -5.53 -31.73
C ILE A 70 6.50 -5.68 -33.26
N SER A 71 5.43 -6.17 -33.90
CA SER A 71 5.35 -6.40 -35.34
C SER A 71 5.48 -5.10 -36.12
N GLU A 72 4.84 -4.04 -35.64
CA GLU A 72 4.97 -2.70 -36.20
C GLU A 72 6.42 -2.18 -36.13
N LYS A 73 7.08 -2.35 -34.98
CA LYS A 73 8.49 -1.94 -34.82
C LYS A 73 9.45 -2.74 -35.70
N ILE A 74 9.24 -4.05 -35.84
CA ILE A 74 10.02 -4.89 -36.75
C ILE A 74 9.80 -4.42 -38.19
N SER A 75 8.55 -4.19 -38.60
CA SER A 75 8.23 -3.69 -39.96
C SER A 75 8.92 -2.35 -40.22
N ALA A 76 8.78 -1.40 -39.29
CA ALA A 76 9.42 -0.10 -39.41
C ALA A 76 10.96 -0.19 -39.48
N PHE A 77 11.57 -1.14 -38.76
CA PHE A 77 13.00 -1.39 -38.83
C PHE A 77 13.42 -1.96 -40.19
N LEU A 78 12.76 -3.01 -40.66
CA LEU A 78 13.05 -3.67 -41.93
C LEU A 78 12.80 -2.73 -43.13
N ASP A 79 11.68 -2.01 -43.12
CA ASP A 79 11.25 -1.17 -44.25
C ASP A 79 12.01 0.16 -44.35
N ASN A 80 12.53 0.68 -43.23
CA ASN A 80 13.19 1.99 -43.23
C ASN A 80 14.66 1.92 -42.84
N LYS A 81 14.94 1.39 -41.64
CA LYS A 81 16.29 1.47 -41.05
C LYS A 81 17.26 0.49 -41.70
N LEU A 82 16.80 -0.73 -41.99
CA LEU A 82 17.61 -1.76 -42.62
C LEU A 82 17.99 -1.35 -44.05
N GLN A 83 17.05 -0.86 -44.84
CA GLN A 83 17.32 -0.38 -46.21
C GLN A 83 18.32 0.78 -46.24
N LYS A 84 18.24 1.72 -45.28
CA LYS A 84 19.19 2.84 -45.17
C LYS A 84 20.60 2.40 -44.77
N LYS A 85 20.72 1.39 -43.90
CA LYS A 85 22.01 0.91 -43.36
C LYS A 85 22.65 -0.17 -44.23
N MET A 86 21.84 -0.94 -44.95
CA MET A 86 22.25 -2.03 -45.83
C MET A 86 21.49 -1.93 -47.16
N PRO A 87 21.90 -1.02 -48.06
CA PRO A 87 21.19 -0.74 -49.32
C PRO A 87 21.07 -1.95 -50.25
N VAL A 88 22.01 -2.88 -50.16
CA VAL A 88 22.00 -4.14 -50.94
C VAL A 88 20.77 -4.99 -50.58
N LEU A 89 20.31 -4.93 -49.33
CA LEU A 89 19.12 -5.65 -48.88
C LEU A 89 17.81 -4.97 -49.31
N ALA A 90 17.85 -3.70 -49.72
CA ALA A 90 16.68 -2.95 -50.16
C ALA A 90 16.11 -3.45 -51.50
N MET A 91 16.91 -4.15 -52.31
CA MET A 91 16.44 -4.80 -53.54
C MET A 91 15.47 -5.97 -53.27
N PHE A 92 15.44 -6.48 -52.04
CA PHE A 92 14.56 -7.56 -51.60
C PHE A 92 13.35 -7.06 -50.80
N SER A 93 13.21 -5.75 -50.64
CA SER A 93 12.06 -5.13 -49.96
C SER A 93 10.80 -5.25 -50.80
N GLY A 94 9.90 -6.15 -50.40
CA GLY A 94 8.69 -6.50 -51.13
C GLY A 94 8.69 -7.93 -51.67
N ASP A 95 9.83 -8.62 -51.58
CA ASP A 95 9.93 -10.02 -51.94
C ASP A 95 9.54 -10.93 -50.76
N LYS A 96 9.14 -12.17 -51.07
CA LYS A 96 8.70 -13.17 -50.06
C LYS A 96 9.74 -13.38 -48.96
N LEU A 97 11.02 -13.16 -49.27
CA LEU A 97 12.15 -13.19 -48.34
C LEU A 97 12.02 -12.19 -47.19
N MET A 98 11.51 -10.97 -47.42
CA MET A 98 11.38 -9.96 -46.35
C MET A 98 10.25 -10.31 -45.37
N VAL A 99 9.16 -10.91 -45.88
CA VAL A 99 8.06 -11.41 -45.06
C VAL A 99 8.54 -12.57 -44.18
N GLN A 100 9.28 -13.52 -44.76
CA GLN A 100 9.88 -14.62 -44.01
C GLN A 100 10.89 -14.13 -42.97
N ALA A 101 11.73 -13.15 -43.31
CA ALA A 101 12.66 -12.55 -42.34
C ALA A 101 11.90 -11.89 -41.18
N LYS A 102 10.79 -11.20 -41.44
CA LYS A 102 9.94 -10.62 -40.40
C LYS A 102 9.32 -11.69 -39.49
N GLU A 103 8.83 -12.79 -40.06
CA GLU A 103 8.26 -13.92 -39.31
C GLU A 103 9.30 -14.57 -38.39
N VAL A 104 10.49 -14.90 -38.92
CA VAL A 104 11.58 -15.52 -38.16
C VAL A 104 12.06 -14.59 -37.04
N VAL A 105 12.22 -13.30 -37.31
CA VAL A 105 12.62 -12.32 -36.28
C VAL A 105 11.55 -12.15 -35.21
N MET A 106 10.27 -12.19 -35.59
CA MET A 106 9.17 -12.14 -34.64
C MET A 106 9.20 -13.38 -33.72
N GLU A 107 9.30 -14.57 -34.30
CA GLU A 107 9.34 -15.83 -33.55
C GLU A 107 10.49 -15.84 -32.55
N GLU A 108 11.69 -15.47 -32.98
CA GLU A 108 12.87 -15.36 -32.12
C GLU A 108 12.69 -14.35 -30.99
N ILE A 109 12.10 -13.17 -31.26
CA ILE A 109 11.82 -12.18 -30.22
C ILE A 109 10.80 -12.74 -29.21
N MET A 110 9.76 -13.40 -29.68
CA MET A 110 8.71 -13.93 -28.81
C MET A 110 9.21 -15.08 -27.92
N GLU A 111 10.21 -15.83 -28.39
CA GLU A 111 10.86 -16.91 -27.64
C GLU A 111 11.94 -16.41 -26.69
N SER A 112 12.82 -15.52 -27.15
CA SER A 112 14.02 -15.11 -26.42
C SER A 112 13.80 -13.92 -25.47
N LEU A 113 12.85 -13.03 -25.76
CA LEU A 113 12.56 -11.86 -24.91
C LEU A 113 12.11 -12.22 -23.48
N PRO A 114 11.18 -13.19 -23.27
CA PRO A 114 10.78 -13.59 -21.91
C PRO A 114 11.97 -14.09 -21.07
N ALA A 115 12.85 -14.90 -21.66
CA ALA A 115 14.01 -15.46 -20.97
C ALA A 115 15.02 -14.38 -20.56
N LEU A 116 15.33 -13.45 -21.46
CA LEU A 116 16.21 -12.31 -21.17
C LEU A 116 15.66 -11.44 -20.04
N ILE A 117 14.36 -11.16 -20.06
CA ILE A 117 13.73 -10.37 -19.01
C ILE A 117 13.74 -11.11 -17.68
N GLN A 118 13.55 -12.43 -17.68
CA GLN A 118 13.64 -13.24 -16.47
C GLN A 118 15.06 -13.20 -15.87
N GLU A 119 16.09 -13.30 -16.69
CA GLU A 119 17.48 -13.24 -16.25
C GLU A 119 17.82 -11.85 -15.66
N VAL A 120 17.45 -10.77 -16.37
CA VAL A 120 17.62 -9.40 -15.87
C VAL A 120 16.82 -9.18 -14.58
N ALA A 121 15.59 -9.71 -14.49
CA ALA A 121 14.76 -9.59 -13.31
C ALA A 121 15.41 -10.27 -12.09
N GLN A 122 16.03 -11.44 -12.28
CA GLN A 122 16.72 -12.15 -11.21
C GLN A 122 18.00 -11.42 -10.75
N GLN A 123 18.75 -10.80 -11.66
CA GLN A 123 20.01 -10.11 -11.32
C GLN A 123 19.78 -8.72 -10.70
N GLU A 124 18.85 -7.94 -11.25
CA GLU A 124 18.64 -6.55 -10.86
C GLU A 124 17.61 -6.39 -9.73
N PHE A 125 16.54 -7.20 -9.73
CA PHE A 125 15.50 -7.16 -8.70
C PHE A 125 15.77 -8.18 -7.59
N ASN A 126 16.99 -8.13 -7.05
CA ASN A 126 17.30 -8.83 -5.82
C ASN A 126 16.51 -8.17 -4.66
N ASN A 127 15.71 -8.96 -3.96
CA ASN A 127 14.89 -8.52 -2.82
C ASN A 127 15.70 -7.73 -1.79
N GLU A 128 16.98 -8.07 -1.56
CA GLU A 128 17.85 -7.40 -0.60
C GLU A 128 18.17 -5.95 -1.01
N LYS A 129 18.47 -5.72 -2.30
CA LYS A 129 18.70 -4.36 -2.83
C LYS A 129 17.43 -3.52 -2.74
N ILE A 130 16.27 -4.13 -3.01
CA ILE A 130 14.96 -3.46 -2.94
C ILE A 130 14.63 -3.13 -1.48
N ALA A 131 14.84 -4.07 -0.56
CA ALA A 131 14.66 -3.88 0.88
C ALA A 131 15.51 -2.71 1.40
N GLU A 132 16.79 -2.65 1.01
CA GLU A 132 17.67 -1.55 1.39
C GLU A 132 17.24 -0.22 0.76
N LYS A 133 16.76 -0.23 -0.49
CA LYS A 133 16.19 0.95 -1.14
C LYS A 133 14.96 1.46 -0.40
N VAL A 134 14.09 0.57 0.06
CA VAL A 134 12.88 0.93 0.81
C VAL A 134 13.24 1.47 2.19
N ARG A 135 14.16 0.81 2.89
CA ARG A 135 14.67 1.25 4.19
C ARG A 135 15.26 2.65 4.12
N SER A 136 16.16 2.89 3.16
CA SER A 136 16.78 4.19 2.94
C SER A 136 15.77 5.25 2.52
N SER A 137 14.79 4.90 1.68
CA SER A 137 13.71 5.82 1.27
C SER A 137 12.85 6.25 2.45
N ILE A 138 12.41 5.33 3.31
CA ILE A 138 11.61 5.64 4.50
C ILE A 138 12.45 6.43 5.52
N SER A 139 13.73 6.07 5.69
CA SER A 139 14.64 6.75 6.60
C SER A 139 14.94 8.18 6.16
N ALA A 140 15.03 8.42 4.85
CA ALA A 140 15.26 9.74 4.26
C ALA A 140 14.03 10.66 4.29
N LEU A 141 12.82 10.12 4.55
CA LEU A 141 11.61 10.95 4.63
C LEU A 141 11.74 12.01 5.73
N PRO A 142 11.40 13.27 5.46
CA PRO A 142 11.27 14.30 6.49
C PRO A 142 10.29 13.86 7.58
N GLY A 143 10.57 14.24 8.84
CA GLY A 143 9.69 13.92 9.97
C GLY A 143 8.23 14.33 9.74
N ALA A 144 8.01 15.53 9.20
CA ALA A 144 6.69 16.04 8.88
C ALA A 144 5.91 15.18 7.86
N GLU A 145 6.59 14.67 6.84
CA GLU A 145 5.95 13.80 5.83
C GLU A 145 5.60 12.43 6.42
N TRP A 146 6.47 11.89 7.28
CA TRP A 146 6.20 10.65 8.02
C TRP A 146 4.98 10.82 8.93
N GLU A 147 4.96 11.88 9.73
CA GLU A 147 3.84 12.20 10.62
C GLU A 147 2.54 12.35 9.84
N GLN A 148 2.56 13.03 8.70
CA GLN A 148 1.38 13.18 7.84
C GLN A 148 0.87 11.83 7.33
N LYS A 149 1.75 10.94 6.88
CA LYS A 149 1.36 9.59 6.41
C LYS A 149 0.78 8.75 7.55
N VAL A 150 1.45 8.72 8.70
CA VAL A 150 0.97 7.99 9.89
C VAL A 150 -0.37 8.56 10.37
N ASN A 151 -0.51 9.88 10.44
CA ASN A 151 -1.74 10.55 10.85
C ASN A 151 -2.89 10.22 9.88
N ARG A 152 -2.64 10.27 8.56
CA ARG A 152 -3.66 9.96 7.55
C ARG A 152 -4.19 8.53 7.66
N LEU A 153 -3.33 7.57 8.03
CA LEU A 153 -3.71 6.17 8.18
C LEU A 153 -4.37 5.88 9.53
N LEU A 154 -3.79 6.37 10.64
CA LEU A 154 -4.21 6.00 11.99
C LEU A 154 -5.31 6.90 12.56
N ASN A 155 -5.32 8.20 12.26
CA ASN A 155 -6.28 9.14 12.85
C ASN A 155 -7.75 8.81 12.52
N PRO A 156 -8.12 8.36 11.30
CA PRO A 156 -9.49 7.93 11.03
C PRO A 156 -9.94 6.72 11.87
N LEU A 157 -9.01 5.84 12.24
CA LEU A 157 -9.29 4.68 13.09
C LEU A 157 -9.38 5.09 14.56
N LEU A 158 -8.44 5.92 15.03
CA LEU A 158 -8.37 6.37 16.42
C LEU A 158 -9.50 7.34 16.78
N SER A 159 -9.92 8.20 15.85
CA SER A 159 -11.08 9.10 16.05
C SER A 159 -12.39 8.34 16.24
N LYS A 160 -12.58 7.18 15.58
CA LYS A 160 -13.73 6.31 15.84
C LYS A 160 -13.71 5.75 17.27
N ILE A 161 -12.53 5.40 17.77
CA ILE A 161 -12.35 4.92 19.15
C ILE A 161 -12.68 6.04 20.16
N GLN A 162 -12.34 7.31 19.87
CA GLN A 162 -12.71 8.43 20.73
C GLN A 162 -14.23 8.61 20.85
N ILE A 163 -14.96 8.46 19.75
CA ILE A 163 -16.43 8.54 19.73
C ILE A 163 -17.02 7.35 20.51
N ALA A 164 -16.51 6.14 20.27
CA ALA A 164 -16.93 4.96 21.02
C ALA A 164 -16.70 5.13 22.53
N GLY A 165 -15.56 5.69 22.93
CA GLY A 165 -15.27 6.02 24.32
C GLY A 165 -16.25 7.02 24.94
N ALA A 166 -16.67 8.04 24.18
CA ALA A 166 -17.68 9.00 24.64
C ALA A 166 -19.05 8.33 24.83
N ILE A 167 -19.46 7.47 23.90
CA ILE A 167 -20.72 6.70 23.99
C ILE A 167 -20.69 5.77 25.20
N LEU A 168 -19.58 5.05 25.43
CA LEU A 168 -19.41 4.20 26.59
C LEU A 168 -19.46 4.99 27.90
N GLY A 169 -18.78 6.15 27.97
CA GLY A 169 -18.84 7.04 29.12
C GLY A 169 -20.26 7.53 29.41
N PHE A 170 -21.03 7.83 28.37
CA PHE A 170 -22.43 8.22 28.50
C PHE A 170 -23.31 7.09 29.05
N ILE A 171 -23.17 5.88 28.49
CA ILE A 171 -23.93 4.69 28.94
C ILE A 171 -23.60 4.36 30.40
N LEU A 172 -22.32 4.39 30.78
CA LEU A 172 -21.90 4.16 32.16
C LEU A 172 -22.44 5.24 33.11
N GLY A 173 -22.48 6.49 32.66
CA GLY A 173 -23.09 7.59 33.41
C GLY A 173 -24.58 7.39 33.66
N ILE A 174 -25.34 6.90 32.68
CA ILE A 174 -26.76 6.56 32.84
C ILE A 174 -26.92 5.40 33.84
N LEU A 175 -26.13 4.33 33.68
CA LEU A 175 -26.16 3.18 34.58
C LEU A 175 -25.87 3.59 36.03
N PHE A 176 -24.91 4.49 36.24
CA PHE A 176 -24.59 4.99 37.57
C PHE A 176 -25.77 5.72 38.23
N ILE A 177 -26.47 6.59 37.49
CA ILE A 177 -27.68 7.26 38.00
C ILE A 177 -28.76 6.24 38.34
N LEU A 178 -28.97 5.24 37.47
CA LEU A 178 -30.00 4.24 37.65
C LEU A 178 -29.73 3.39 38.90
N CYS A 179 -28.48 2.98 39.12
CA CYS A 179 -28.05 2.32 40.35
C CYS A 179 -28.26 3.21 41.59
N LEU A 180 -27.91 4.49 41.50
CA LEU A 180 -28.07 5.44 42.62
C LEU A 180 -29.55 5.67 42.97
N ALA A 181 -30.43 5.74 41.97
CA ALA A 181 -31.88 5.85 42.14
C ALA A 181 -32.47 4.57 42.78
N LEU A 182 -32.04 3.39 42.33
CA LEU A 182 -32.44 2.10 42.92
C LEU A 182 -32.01 1.98 44.38
N TYR A 183 -30.76 2.34 44.67
CA TYR A 183 -30.22 2.35 46.03
C TYR A 183 -31.04 3.28 46.94
N TYR A 184 -31.33 4.50 46.48
CA TYR A 184 -32.15 5.45 47.21
C TYR A 184 -33.57 4.91 47.47
N TYR A 185 -34.20 4.27 46.48
CA TYR A 185 -35.54 3.71 46.62
C TYR A 185 -35.59 2.58 47.66
N ILE A 186 -34.66 1.63 47.59
CA ILE A 186 -34.64 0.46 48.49
C ILE A 186 -34.29 0.87 49.92
N PHE A 187 -33.27 1.71 50.12
CA PHE A 187 -32.72 1.97 51.45
C PHE A 187 -33.43 3.10 52.19
N LEU A 188 -34.03 4.08 51.49
CA LEU A 188 -34.65 5.24 52.14
C LEU A 188 -36.17 5.11 52.31
N GLN A 189 -36.86 4.30 51.50
CA GLN A 189 -38.28 3.96 51.73
C GLN A 189 -38.48 2.69 52.56
N GLY A 190 -37.46 1.84 52.70
CA GLY A 190 -37.48 0.67 53.59
C GLY A 190 -37.27 0.98 55.07
N VAL A 191 -36.96 2.23 55.43
CA VAL A 191 -36.83 2.73 56.82
C VAL A 191 -38.05 3.61 57.15
N LYS A 192 -39.24 3.08 56.89
CA LYS A 192 -40.51 3.55 57.47
C LYS A 192 -41.21 2.39 58.16
#